data_AF-A0A968LXR4-F1
#
_entry.id   AF-A0A968LXR4-F1
#
_cell.length_a   1.000
_cell.length_b   1.000
_cell.length_c   1.000
_cell.angle_alpha   90.00
_cell.angle_beta   90.00
_cell.angle_gamma   90.00
#
_symmetry.space_group_name_H-M   'P 1'
#
loop_
_entity.id
_entity.type
_entity.pdbx_description
1 polymer ?
#
loop_
_entity_poly.entity_id
_entity_poly.type
_entity_poly.pdbx_seq_one_letter_code
_entity_poly.pdbx_strand_id
1 'polypeptide(L)'
;MRRRALSLNYLVGEEEKTELVDLLEDTSQLPEEQTAETLIHQEVRNILDEVLTSRERDIVFSLYGLSQTEPSPLDKVSSLYNLSQDRVRQLQTKAIQKLHVLKLQSAFRACLEDSESALATVIN
;
A
#
# COMPACT_ATOMS: atom_id res chain seq x y z
N MET A 1 28.50 -24.80 -13.16
CA MET A 1 27.75 -24.46 -14.38
C MET A 1 28.13 -23.07 -14.86
N ARG A 2 28.70 -22.92 -16.06
CA ARG A 2 28.84 -21.59 -16.70
C ARG A 2 27.47 -21.19 -17.23
N ARG A 3 26.88 -20.11 -16.71
CA ARG A 3 25.69 -19.50 -17.30
C ARG A 3 26.14 -18.66 -18.49
N ARG A 4 25.65 -18.98 -19.69
CA ARG A 4 25.89 -18.20 -20.90
C ARG A 4 24.65 -17.34 -21.13
N ALA A 5 24.81 -16.02 -21.16
CA ALA A 5 23.73 -15.12 -21.56
C ALA A 5 23.40 -15.36 -23.04
N LEU A 6 22.10 -15.43 -23.34
CA LEU A 6 21.57 -15.54 -24.69
C LEU A 6 20.93 -14.20 -25.08
N SER A 7 20.90 -13.91 -26.38
CA SER A 7 20.25 -12.70 -26.89
C SER A 7 18.72 -12.86 -26.83
N LEU A 8 18.01 -11.82 -26.41
CA LEU A 8 16.54 -11.80 -26.34
C LEU A 8 15.88 -11.71 -27.73
N ASN A 9 16.59 -11.20 -28.73
CA ASN A 9 16.11 -11.11 -30.11
C ASN A 9 16.35 -12.40 -30.91
N TYR A 10 16.67 -13.50 -30.21
CA TYR A 10 16.87 -14.79 -30.85
C TYR A 10 15.51 -15.39 -31.19
N LEU A 11 15.34 -15.77 -32.46
CA LEU A 11 14.11 -16.38 -32.96
C LEU A 11 14.02 -17.85 -32.55
N VAL A 12 12.84 -18.29 -32.11
CA VAL A 12 12.55 -19.61 -31.57
C VAL A 12 11.22 -20.12 -32.13
N GLY A 13 11.07 -21.44 -32.24
CA GLY A 13 9.89 -22.11 -32.76
C GLY A 13 10.11 -22.69 -34.16
N GLU A 14 9.17 -23.52 -34.62
CA GLU A 14 9.30 -24.28 -35.89
C GLU A 14 9.32 -23.39 -37.14
N GLU A 15 8.74 -22.19 -37.06
CA GLU A 15 8.72 -21.21 -38.15
C GLU A 15 9.76 -20.09 -37.99
N GLU A 16 10.58 -20.12 -36.93
CA GLU A 16 11.56 -19.06 -36.60
C GLU A 16 10.96 -17.64 -36.57
N LYS A 17 9.68 -17.49 -36.20
CA LYS A 17 8.99 -16.18 -36.19
C LYS A 17 8.84 -15.56 -34.80
N THR A 18 9.09 -16.31 -33.74
CA THR A 18 8.81 -15.87 -32.37
C THR A 18 10.12 -15.49 -31.69
N GLU A 19 10.25 -14.26 -31.20
CA GLU A 19 11.46 -13.87 -30.47
C GLU A 19 11.43 -14.43 -29.04
N LEU A 20 12.62 -14.68 -28.45
CA LEU A 20 12.73 -15.07 -27.05
C LEU A 20 12.11 -14.03 -26.11
N VAL A 21 12.14 -12.75 -26.48
CA VAL A 21 11.53 -11.66 -25.70
C VAL A 21 10.00 -11.82 -25.59
N ASP A 22 9.34 -12.33 -26.62
CA ASP A 22 7.87 -12.49 -26.66
C ASP A 22 7.37 -13.64 -25.78
N LEU A 23 8.28 -14.53 -25.36
CA LEU A 23 7.98 -15.68 -24.50
C LEU A 23 8.21 -15.38 -23.01
N LEU A 24 8.79 -14.22 -22.68
CA LEU A 24 8.98 -13.80 -21.30
C LEU A 24 7.67 -13.23 -20.78
N GLU A 25 7.13 -13.87 -19.75
CA GLU A 25 6.00 -13.33 -18.99
C GLU A 25 6.41 -12.00 -18.36
N ASP A 26 5.59 -10.97 -18.57
CA ASP A 26 5.82 -9.68 -17.92
C ASP A 26 5.54 -9.83 -16.43
N THR A 27 6.58 -9.66 -15.62
CA THR A 27 6.48 -9.69 -14.15
C THR A 27 6.02 -8.34 -13.58
N SER A 28 5.64 -7.38 -14.44
CA SER A 28 5.11 -6.11 -13.99
C SER A 28 3.76 -6.30 -13.28
N GLN A 29 3.52 -5.52 -12.22
CA GLN A 29 2.22 -5.54 -11.53
C GLN A 29 1.10 -5.18 -12.50
N LEU A 30 -0.02 -5.90 -12.42
CA LEU A 30 -1.17 -5.61 -13.27
C LEU A 30 -1.72 -4.20 -12.97
N PRO A 31 -2.27 -3.48 -13.96
CA PRO A 31 -2.83 -2.13 -13.75
C PRO A 31 -3.92 -2.09 -12.68
N GLU A 32 -4.70 -3.17 -12.55
CA GLU A 32 -5.74 -3.32 -11.52
C GLU A 32 -5.13 -3.39 -10.11
N GLU A 33 -4.03 -4.13 -9.94
CA GLU A 33 -3.30 -4.25 -8.68
C GLU A 33 -2.68 -2.91 -8.27
N GLN A 34 -2.06 -2.21 -9.24
CA GLN A 34 -1.52 -0.86 -9.02
C GLN A 34 -2.63 0.11 -8.59
N THR A 35 -3.80 0.03 -9.22
CA THR A 35 -4.95 0.87 -8.87
C THR A 35 -5.45 0.57 -7.47
N ALA A 36 -5.61 -0.72 -7.12
CA ALA A 36 -6.04 -1.13 -5.77
C ALA A 36 -5.07 -0.64 -4.68
N GLU A 37 -3.77 -0.76 -4.92
CA GLU A 37 -2.73 -0.26 -4.01
C GLU A 37 -2.85 1.26 -3.81
N THR A 38 -2.99 2.02 -4.91
CA THR A 38 -3.13 3.48 -4.83
C THR A 38 -4.38 3.91 -4.05
N LEU A 39 -5.49 3.20 -4.20
CA LEU A 39 -6.73 3.47 -3.47
C LEU A 39 -6.55 3.24 -1.96
N ILE A 40 -5.90 2.14 -1.57
CA ILE A 40 -5.60 1.85 -0.15
C ILE A 40 -4.72 2.96 0.44
N HIS A 41 -3.70 3.40 -0.29
CA HIS A 41 -2.82 4.48 0.17
C HIS A 41 -3.56 5.82 0.32
N GLN A 42 -4.47 6.14 -0.59
CA GLN A 42 -5.30 7.34 -0.51
C GLN A 42 -6.26 7.29 0.69
N GLU A 43 -6.87 6.15 0.95
CA GLU A 43 -7.78 6.01 2.09
C GLU A 43 -7.04 6.16 3.42
N VAL A 44 -5.89 5.48 3.56
CA VAL A 44 -5.00 5.63 4.72
C VAL A 44 -4.55 7.08 4.89
N ARG A 45 -4.27 7.78 3.79
CA ARG A 45 -3.94 9.20 3.81
C ARG A 45 -5.09 10.02 4.39
N ASN A 46 -6.27 9.94 3.78
CA ASN A 46 -7.45 10.72 4.18
C ASN A 46 -7.78 10.54 5.67
N ILE A 47 -7.66 9.32 6.17
CA ILE A 47 -7.84 8.98 7.57
C ILE A 47 -6.84 9.69 8.48
N LEU A 48 -5.56 9.68 8.10
CA LEU A 48 -4.49 10.27 8.90
C LEU A 48 -4.57 11.80 8.88
N ASP A 49 -5.12 12.40 7.82
CA ASP A 49 -5.35 13.84 7.68
C ASP A 49 -6.27 14.41 8.77
N GLU A 50 -7.21 13.61 9.28
CA GLU A 50 -8.11 14.03 10.36
C GLU A 50 -7.41 14.21 11.72
N VAL A 51 -6.23 13.60 11.90
CA VAL A 51 -5.59 13.46 13.22
C VAL A 51 -4.18 14.04 13.25
N LEU A 52 -3.49 14.02 12.11
CA LEU A 52 -2.12 14.47 11.96
C LEU A 52 -2.08 15.69 11.04
N THR A 53 -1.21 16.63 11.38
CA THR A 53 -0.88 17.72 10.46
C THR A 53 -0.17 17.18 9.22
N SER A 54 -0.16 17.93 8.11
CA SER A 54 0.51 17.51 6.88
C SER A 54 1.96 17.08 7.11
N ARG A 55 2.69 17.81 7.96
CA ARG A 55 4.08 17.47 8.32
C ARG A 55 4.19 16.17 9.11
N GLU A 56 3.29 15.93 10.05
CA GLU A 56 3.27 14.69 10.86
C GLU A 56 2.87 13.47 10.05
N ARG A 57 1.96 13.66 9.09
CA ARG A 57 1.59 12.65 8.11
C ARG A 57 2.79 12.28 7.24
N ASP A 58 3.53 13.24 6.71
CA ASP A 58 4.71 12.97 5.89
C ASP A 58 5.77 12.17 6.67
N ILE A 59 5.93 12.47 7.96
CA ILE A 59 6.77 11.69 8.88
C ILE A 59 6.28 10.24 8.99
N VAL A 60 4.98 10.02 9.20
CA VAL A 60 4.39 8.68 9.30
C VAL A 60 4.46 7.93 7.97
N PHE A 61 4.21 8.60 6.84
CA PHE A 61 4.36 8.02 5.51
C PHE A 61 5.80 7.60 5.23
N SER A 62 6.78 8.41 5.66
CA SER A 62 8.20 8.09 5.54
C SER A 62 8.61 6.87 6.40
N LEU A 63 8.03 6.71 7.59
CA LEU A 63 8.30 5.57 8.47
C LEU A 63 7.82 4.24 7.89
N TYR A 64 6.65 4.26 7.23
CA TYR A 64 5.98 3.05 6.75
C TYR A 64 6.11 2.82 5.24
N GLY A 65 6.73 3.75 4.52
CA GLY A 65 6.91 3.63 3.07
C GLY A 65 5.63 3.81 2.26
N LEU A 66 4.63 4.52 2.81
CA LEU A 66 3.29 4.64 2.22
C LEU A 66 3.22 5.56 0.98
N SER A 67 4.34 6.15 0.56
CA SER A 67 4.43 7.06 -0.59
C SER A 67 5.38 6.55 -1.67
N GLN A 68 5.55 5.23 -1.83
CA GLN A 68 6.43 4.59 -2.81
C GLN A 68 7.94 4.65 -2.51
N THR A 69 8.31 4.86 -1.24
CA THR A 69 9.70 4.73 -0.77
C THR A 69 9.80 3.59 0.21
N GLU A 70 10.94 2.92 0.31
CA GLU A 70 11.17 1.96 1.39
C GLU A 70 10.94 2.59 2.77
N PRO A 71 10.45 1.82 3.75
CA PRO A 71 10.25 2.31 5.11
C PRO A 71 11.56 2.83 5.69
N SER A 72 11.55 4.08 6.17
CA SER A 72 12.75 4.69 6.76
C SER A 72 12.86 4.34 8.25
N PRO A 73 14.05 3.97 8.75
CA PRO A 73 14.24 3.70 10.16
C PRO A 73 14.03 4.97 11.00
N LEU A 74 13.62 4.77 12.25
CA LEU A 74 13.27 5.84 13.20
C LEU A 74 14.36 6.92 13.30
N ASP A 75 15.64 6.51 13.29
CA ASP A 75 16.80 7.40 13.40
C ASP A 75 16.99 8.29 12.18
N LYS A 76 16.68 7.76 11.00
CA LYS A 76 16.75 8.51 9.75
C LYS A 76 15.64 9.55 9.73
N VAL A 77 14.42 9.18 10.13
CA VAL A 77 13.28 10.08 10.17
C VAL A 77 13.44 11.18 11.23
N SER A 78 13.92 10.84 12.44
CA SER A 78 14.19 11.84 13.49
C SER A 78 15.21 12.89 13.03
N SER A 79 16.28 12.44 12.37
CA SER A 79 17.32 13.31 11.81
C SER A 79 16.79 14.17 10.64
N LEU A 80 16.04 13.58 9.71
CA LEU A 80 15.50 14.29 8.54
C LEU A 80 14.52 15.40 8.92
N TYR A 81 13.69 15.19 9.95
CA TYR A 81 12.65 16.13 10.35
C TYR A 81 13.04 17.01 11.55
N ASN A 82 14.27 16.88 12.06
CA ASN A 82 14.78 17.55 13.25
C ASN A 82 13.87 17.35 14.48
N LEU A 83 13.47 16.11 14.74
CA LEU A 83 12.61 15.73 15.86
C LEU A 83 13.35 14.77 16.80
N SER A 84 12.96 14.76 18.08
CA SER A 84 13.40 13.71 18.99
C SER A 84 12.80 12.36 18.59
N GLN A 85 13.52 11.27 18.84
CA GLN A 85 13.00 9.92 18.64
C GLN A 85 11.69 9.69 19.39
N ASP A 86 11.54 10.26 20.60
CA ASP A 86 10.31 10.19 21.38
C ASP A 86 9.14 10.85 20.68
N ARG A 87 9.35 12.00 20.03
CA ARG A 87 8.28 12.66 19.27
C ARG A 87 7.85 11.80 18.09
N VAL A 88 8.80 11.19 17.38
CA VAL A 88 8.49 10.29 16.26
C VAL A 88 7.73 9.06 16.74
N ARG A 89 8.09 8.48 17.89
CA ARG A 89 7.33 7.38 18.53
C ARG A 89 5.92 7.79 18.93
N GLN A 90 5.72 9.00 19.45
CA GLN A 90 4.37 9.49 19.76
C GLN A 90 3.50 9.58 18.50
N LEU A 91 4.05 10.11 17.40
CA LEU A 91 3.35 10.18 16.12
C LEU A 91 3.00 8.77 15.60
N GLN A 92 3.93 7.82 15.73
CA GLN A 92 3.72 6.43 15.37
C GLN A 92 2.54 5.81 16.15
N THR A 93 2.55 5.93 17.48
CA THR A 93 1.48 5.41 18.33
C THR A 93 0.14 6.05 18.00
N LYS A 94 0.12 7.37 17.77
CA LYS A 94 -1.09 8.12 17.41
C LYS A 94 -1.69 7.64 16.09
N ALA A 95 -0.83 7.41 15.08
CA ALA A 95 -1.25 6.89 13.79
C ALA A 95 -1.83 5.47 13.90
N ILE A 96 -1.13 4.55 14.57
CA ILE A 96 -1.59 3.17 14.76
C ILE A 96 -2.93 3.14 15.52
N GLN A 97 -3.04 3.89 16.61
CA GLN A 97 -4.27 3.92 17.41
C GLN A 97 -5.48 4.35 16.57
N LYS A 98 -5.34 5.40 15.75
CA LYS A 98 -6.43 5.86 14.88
C LYS A 98 -6.80 4.81 13.84
N LEU A 99 -5.82 4.17 13.19
CA LEU A 99 -6.06 3.10 12.23
C LEU A 99 -6.80 1.91 12.85
N HIS A 100 -6.48 1.54 14.09
CA HIS A 100 -7.18 0.48 14.83
C HIS A 100 -8.63 0.83 15.15
N VAL A 101 -8.88 2.05 15.64
CA VAL A 101 -10.25 2.51 15.95
C VAL A 101 -11.12 2.49 14.70
N LEU A 102 -10.57 2.82 13.53
CA LEU A 102 -11.33 2.82 12.28
C LEU A 102 -11.65 1.42 11.76
N LYS A 103 -10.73 0.45 11.90
CA LYS A 103 -11.08 -0.96 11.63
C LYS A 103 -12.25 -1.42 12.50
N LEU A 104 -12.28 -0.99 13.75
CA LEU A 104 -13.39 -1.32 14.66
C LEU A 104 -14.68 -0.59 14.29
N GLN A 105 -14.61 0.70 13.91
CA GLN A 105 -15.78 1.47 13.49
C GLN A 105 -16.38 0.98 12.18
N SER A 106 -15.55 0.67 11.17
CA SER A 106 -16.01 0.10 9.90
C SER A 106 -16.63 -1.28 10.07
N ALA A 107 -16.02 -2.15 10.89
CA ALA A 107 -16.59 -3.46 11.23
C ALA A 107 -17.92 -3.33 12.00
N PHE A 108 -18.00 -2.41 12.95
CA PHE A 108 -19.24 -2.14 13.70
C PHE A 108 -20.35 -1.61 12.78
N ARG A 109 -20.01 -0.72 11.84
CA ARG A 109 -20.95 -0.17 10.86
C ARG A 109 -21.45 -1.24 9.89
N ALA A 110 -20.57 -2.10 9.38
CA ALA A 110 -20.95 -3.22 8.52
C ALA A 110 -21.96 -4.16 9.22
N CYS A 111 -21.72 -4.50 10.50
CA CYS A 111 -22.67 -5.29 11.29
C CYS A 111 -24.04 -4.63 11.48
N LEU A 112 -24.11 -3.29 11.53
CA LEU A 112 -25.38 -2.57 11.63
C LEU A 112 -26.12 -2.53 10.30
N GLU A 113 -25.41 -2.31 9.18
CA GLU A 113 -25.99 -2.29 7.83
C GLU A 113 -26.52 -3.68 7.43
N ASP A 114 -25.84 -4.76 7.84
CA ASP A 114 -26.33 -6.14 7.63
C ASP A 114 -27.66 -6.40 8.37
N SER A 115 -27.84 -5.83 9.57
CA SER A 115 -29.06 -5.99 10.36
C SER A 115 -30.27 -5.23 9.79
N GLU A 116 -30.05 -4.05 9.18
CA GLU A 116 -31.10 -3.30 8.49
C GLU A 116 -31.50 -3.97 7.17
N SER A 117 -30.55 -4.56 6.43
CA SER A 117 -30.86 -5.31 5.20
C SER A 117 -31.67 -6.58 5.47
N ALA A 118 -31.41 -7.25 6.60
CA ALA A 118 -32.16 -8.42 7.04
C ALA A 118 -33.61 -8.05 7.39
N LEU A 119 -33.84 -6.88 7.99
CA LEU A 119 -35.19 -6.38 8.28
C LEU A 119 -35.93 -5.94 7.00
N ALA A 120 -35.24 -5.33 6.04
CA ALA A 120 -35.82 -4.91 4.77
C ALA A 120 -36.28 -6.09 3.89
N THR A 121 -35.62 -7.25 4.01
CA THR A 121 -35.97 -8.47 3.25
C THR A 121 -37.16 -9.23 3.83
N VAL A 122 -37.47 -9.06 5.12
CA VAL A 122 -38.58 -9.75 5.80
C VAL A 122 -39.91 -8.99 5.69
N ILE A 123 -39.88 -7.71 5.29
CA ILE A 123 -41.06 -6.84 5.20
C ILE A 123 -41.64 -6.74 3.77
N ASN A 124 -41.00 -7.36 2.77
CA ASN A 124 -41.48 -7.40 1.38
C ASN A 124 -41.81 -8.84 0.94
#